data_AF-K0SPY9-F1
#
_entry.id   AF-K0SPY9-F1
#
_cell.length_a   1.000
_cell.length_b   1.000
_cell.length_c   1.000
_cell.angle_alpha   90.00
_cell.angle_beta   90.00
_cell.angle_gamma   90.00
#
_symmetry.space_group_name_H-M   'P 1'
#
loop_
_entity.id
_entity.type
_entity.pdbx_description
1 polymer ?
#
loop_
_entity_poly.entity_id
_entity_poly.type
_entity_poly.pdbx_seq_one_letter_code
_entity_poly.pdbx_strand_id
1 'polypeptide(L)'
;WINANRTEDRVNAKASTENMGAPAVMIAATSNQLELATLLLQLGANVNVEDFQGITAIFLTLVYPKLSTEDVNKLVRLLLSWGANFFSDRLYSRDGCVAMARQKGAHKLADLLESELGGRRCEIVNLSSRPELNGKTCVADEHLPDSNEYKVTLETKSKEALVLSPDNLKRRDRTPQDCGYYIEFKNGRTIRHDFDSNEDCQAFVAALNRNETQPAVTKEAEARAEQAAAELLAELGIDDIPEKSPSGGQVKKAKKRKVDKKKMKN
;
A
#
# COMPACT_ATOMS: atom_id res chain seq x y z
N TRP A 1 2.84 26.07 -7.72
CA TRP A 1 3.45 25.45 -6.54
C TRP A 1 3.36 23.95 -6.74
N ILE A 2 4.39 23.37 -7.36
CA ILE A 2 4.52 21.92 -7.56
C ILE A 2 5.59 21.53 -6.53
N ASN A 3 5.21 20.75 -5.53
CA ASN A 3 6.11 20.36 -4.44
C ASN A 3 7.15 19.34 -4.91
N ALA A 4 8.22 19.21 -4.13
CA ALA A 4 9.45 18.50 -4.45
C ALA A 4 9.33 16.97 -4.67
N ASN A 5 8.14 16.37 -4.51
CA ASN A 5 7.92 14.92 -4.68
C ASN A 5 6.66 14.62 -5.52
N ARG A 6 6.85 14.46 -6.84
CA ARG A 6 5.77 14.20 -7.80
C ARG A 6 4.99 12.90 -7.50
N THR A 7 5.61 11.93 -6.83
CA THR A 7 4.95 10.65 -6.50
C THR A 7 3.93 10.85 -5.38
N GLU A 8 4.31 11.56 -4.33
CA GLU A 8 3.43 11.89 -3.20
C GLU A 8 2.22 12.73 -3.63
N ASP A 9 2.42 13.73 -4.48
CA ASP A 9 1.32 14.53 -5.04
C ASP A 9 0.33 13.68 -5.84
N ARG A 10 0.81 12.67 -6.57
CA ARG A 10 -0.03 11.80 -7.40
C ARG A 10 -0.84 10.81 -6.57
N VAL A 11 -0.25 10.20 -5.54
CA VAL A 11 -0.97 9.25 -4.68
C VAL A 11 -2.03 9.93 -3.80
N ASN A 12 -1.84 11.22 -3.53
CA ASN A 12 -2.79 12.05 -2.77
C ASN A 12 -3.81 12.79 -3.64
N ALA A 13 -3.79 12.61 -4.95
CA ALA A 13 -4.79 13.18 -5.84
C ALA A 13 -6.18 12.64 -5.51
N LYS A 14 -7.16 13.53 -5.36
CA LYS A 14 -8.56 13.17 -5.16
C LYS A 14 -9.22 12.87 -6.50
N ALA A 15 -10.01 11.80 -6.55
CA ALA A 15 -10.78 11.46 -7.75
C ALA A 15 -11.82 12.55 -8.10
N SER A 16 -12.37 12.51 -9.33
CA SER A 16 -13.43 13.43 -9.75
C SER A 16 -14.67 13.33 -8.85
N THR A 17 -15.59 14.29 -9.01
CA THR A 17 -16.86 14.36 -8.26
C THR A 17 -17.71 13.09 -8.40
N GLU A 18 -17.54 12.32 -9.47
CA GLU A 18 -18.23 11.03 -9.69
C GLU A 18 -17.87 9.96 -8.64
N ASN A 19 -16.65 10.03 -8.08
CA ASN A 19 -16.17 9.12 -7.03
C ASN A 19 -16.11 9.80 -5.66
N MET A 20 -16.94 10.81 -5.43
CA MET A 20 -17.01 11.57 -4.16
C MET A 20 -15.66 12.15 -3.68
N GLY A 21 -14.69 12.36 -4.58
CA GLY A 21 -13.37 12.85 -4.19
C GLY A 21 -12.53 11.84 -3.39
N ALA A 22 -12.90 10.56 -3.43
CA ALA A 22 -12.20 9.52 -2.68
C ALA A 22 -10.72 9.44 -3.08
N PRO A 23 -9.79 9.46 -2.11
CA PRO A 23 -8.37 9.23 -2.36
C PRO A 23 -8.10 7.81 -2.85
N ALA A 24 -7.01 7.60 -3.58
CA ALA A 24 -6.66 6.28 -4.10
C ALA A 24 -6.58 5.20 -2.98
N VAL A 25 -6.06 5.55 -1.80
CA VAL A 25 -5.96 4.63 -0.65
C VAL A 25 -7.33 4.16 -0.16
N MET A 26 -8.34 5.02 -0.24
CA MET A 26 -9.71 4.72 0.17
C MET A 26 -10.41 3.81 -0.85
N ILE A 27 -10.17 4.04 -2.14
CA ILE A 27 -10.66 3.18 -3.23
C ILE A 27 -10.02 1.79 -3.12
N ALA A 28 -8.72 1.71 -2.86
CA ALA A 28 -8.01 0.45 -2.64
C ALA A 28 -8.56 -0.32 -1.42
N ALA A 29 -8.80 0.37 -0.30
CA ALA A 29 -9.38 -0.23 0.90
C ALA A 29 -10.79 -0.80 0.66
N THR A 30 -11.68 -0.02 0.04
CA THR A 30 -13.05 -0.48 -0.26
C THR A 30 -13.13 -1.55 -1.35
N SER A 31 -12.10 -1.66 -2.17
CA SER A 31 -11.96 -2.73 -3.16
C SER A 31 -11.30 -4.00 -2.60
N ASN A 32 -11.02 -4.05 -1.29
CA ASN A 32 -10.28 -5.11 -0.61
C ASN A 32 -8.90 -5.40 -1.24
N GLN A 33 -8.21 -4.36 -1.70
CA GLN A 33 -6.88 -4.47 -2.29
C GLN A 33 -5.83 -4.04 -1.27
N LEU A 34 -5.58 -4.92 -0.29
CA LEU A 34 -4.67 -4.66 0.83
C LEU A 34 -3.25 -4.31 0.37
N GLU A 35 -2.75 -5.02 -0.64
CA GLU A 35 -1.42 -4.80 -1.23
C GLU A 35 -1.35 -3.45 -1.94
N LEU A 36 -2.41 -3.07 -2.68
CA LEU A 36 -2.46 -1.76 -3.33
C LEU A 36 -2.53 -0.64 -2.29
N ALA A 37 -3.34 -0.79 -1.26
CA ALA A 37 -3.41 0.17 -0.16
C ALA A 37 -2.03 0.34 0.52
N THR A 38 -1.34 -0.77 0.76
CA THR A 38 0.01 -0.77 1.34
C THR A 38 1.02 -0.05 0.44
N LEU A 39 1.00 -0.34 -0.87
CA LEU A 39 1.87 0.32 -1.84
C LEU A 39 1.60 1.83 -1.89
N LEU A 40 0.33 2.24 -1.90
CA LEU A 40 -0.03 3.66 -1.89
C LEU A 40 0.51 4.37 -0.65
N LEU A 41 0.40 3.75 0.53
CA LEU A 41 0.94 4.27 1.78
C LEU A 41 2.48 4.36 1.74
N GLN A 42 3.17 3.34 1.22
CA GLN A 42 4.62 3.37 0.98
C GLN A 42 5.06 4.49 0.04
N LEU A 43 4.20 4.87 -0.91
CA LEU A 43 4.45 5.97 -1.84
C LEU A 43 4.06 7.36 -1.28
N GLY A 44 3.63 7.44 -0.02
CA GLY A 44 3.29 8.69 0.65
C GLY A 44 1.81 9.07 0.59
N ALA A 45 0.91 8.12 0.32
CA ALA A 45 -0.51 8.40 0.47
C ALA A 45 -0.82 8.80 1.91
N ASN A 46 -1.46 9.94 2.07
CA ASN A 46 -1.90 10.45 3.36
C ASN A 46 -3.06 9.57 3.84
N VAL A 47 -2.79 8.80 4.89
CA VAL A 47 -3.73 7.87 5.50
C VAL A 47 -4.96 8.56 6.13
N ASN A 48 -4.83 9.86 6.45
CA ASN A 48 -5.83 10.67 7.12
C ASN A 48 -6.67 11.54 6.19
N VAL A 49 -6.58 11.33 4.87
CA VAL A 49 -7.37 12.12 3.94
C VAL A 49 -8.86 11.78 4.10
N GLU A 50 -9.65 12.83 4.23
CA GLU A 50 -11.10 12.78 4.20
C GLU A 50 -11.64 12.99 2.78
N ASP A 51 -12.71 12.28 2.44
CA ASP A 51 -13.48 12.52 1.22
C ASP A 51 -14.29 13.84 1.29
N PHE A 52 -15.12 14.15 0.30
CA PHE A 52 -15.95 15.37 0.34
C PHE A 52 -17.01 15.36 1.44
N GLN A 53 -17.32 14.19 1.99
CA GLN A 53 -18.23 14.06 3.12
C GLN A 53 -17.50 14.17 4.45
N GLY A 54 -16.17 14.23 4.52
CA GLY A 54 -15.46 14.21 5.82
C GLY A 54 -15.24 12.79 6.37
N ILE A 55 -15.40 11.77 5.53
CA ILE A 55 -15.25 10.36 5.89
C ILE A 55 -13.79 9.96 5.78
N THR A 56 -13.27 9.27 6.81
CA THR A 56 -11.91 8.70 6.82
C THR A 56 -11.89 7.29 6.21
N ALA A 57 -10.71 6.84 5.79
CA ALA A 57 -10.52 5.49 5.28
C ALA A 57 -10.91 4.40 6.30
N ILE A 58 -10.64 4.61 7.61
CA ILE A 58 -11.04 3.66 8.66
C ILE A 58 -12.56 3.54 8.74
N PHE A 59 -13.26 4.67 8.83
CA PHE A 59 -14.71 4.65 8.96
C PHE A 59 -15.36 4.00 7.74
N LEU A 60 -14.91 4.38 6.53
CA LEU A 60 -15.44 3.78 5.31
C LEU A 60 -15.23 2.26 5.28
N THR A 61 -14.04 1.79 5.69
CA THR A 61 -13.75 0.35 5.83
C THR A 61 -14.71 -0.34 6.79
N LEU A 62 -15.04 0.28 7.93
CA LEU A 62 -15.97 -0.27 8.91
C LEU A 62 -17.40 -0.37 8.39
N VAL A 63 -17.90 0.61 7.62
CA VAL A 63 -19.29 0.60 7.11
C VAL A 63 -19.46 -0.19 5.82
N TYR A 64 -18.40 -0.38 5.02
CA TYR A 64 -18.55 -0.90 3.66
C TYR A 64 -19.10 -2.34 3.69
N PRO A 65 -20.24 -2.62 3.03
CA PRO A 65 -20.98 -3.86 3.21
C PRO A 65 -20.32 -5.07 2.52
N LYS A 66 -19.39 -4.84 1.59
CA LYS A 66 -18.74 -5.90 0.82
C LYS A 66 -17.49 -6.49 1.49
N LEU A 67 -17.02 -5.90 2.60
CA LEU A 67 -15.86 -6.40 3.32
C LEU A 67 -16.30 -7.42 4.38
N SER A 68 -15.61 -8.56 4.45
CA SER A 68 -15.78 -9.49 5.55
C SER A 68 -15.18 -8.91 6.84
N THR A 69 -15.56 -9.44 8.00
CA THR A 69 -14.98 -9.03 9.29
C THR A 69 -13.46 -9.18 9.31
N GLU A 70 -12.92 -10.20 8.64
CA GLU A 70 -11.49 -10.44 8.52
C GLU A 70 -10.80 -9.38 7.64
N ASP A 71 -11.41 -9.01 6.51
CA ASP A 71 -10.88 -7.97 5.62
C ASP A 71 -10.87 -6.61 6.32
N VAL A 72 -11.96 -6.27 7.00
CA VAL A 72 -12.05 -5.05 7.82
C VAL A 72 -10.94 -5.03 8.87
N ASN A 73 -10.71 -6.16 9.55
CA ASN A 73 -9.67 -6.27 10.57
C ASN A 73 -8.27 -5.99 9.99
N LYS A 74 -7.93 -6.64 8.86
CA LYS A 74 -6.64 -6.43 8.18
C LYS A 74 -6.45 -4.99 7.70
N LEU A 75 -7.47 -4.41 7.06
CA LEU A 75 -7.40 -3.05 6.51
C LEU A 75 -7.31 -2.00 7.62
N VAL A 76 -8.12 -2.10 8.67
CA VAL A 76 -8.06 -1.15 9.79
C VAL A 76 -6.71 -1.22 10.50
N ARG A 77 -6.16 -2.42 10.73
CA ARG A 77 -4.81 -2.59 11.27
C ARG A 77 -3.72 -2.00 10.39
N LEU A 78 -3.82 -2.20 9.07
CA LEU A 78 -2.90 -1.56 8.12
C LEU A 78 -2.94 -0.05 8.32
N LEU A 79 -4.12 0.57 8.19
CA LEU A 79 -4.30 2.01 8.31
C LEU A 79 -3.79 2.55 9.66
N LEU A 80 -4.12 1.89 10.78
CA LEU A 80 -3.67 2.28 12.12
C LEU A 80 -2.14 2.20 12.27
N SER A 81 -1.50 1.16 11.72
CA SER A 81 -0.04 1.04 11.75
C SER A 81 0.66 2.13 10.96
N TRP A 82 -0.02 2.70 9.96
CA TRP A 82 0.43 3.85 9.17
C TRP A 82 0.01 5.21 9.76
N GLY A 83 -0.51 5.23 10.99
CA GLY A 83 -0.81 6.46 11.70
C GLY A 83 -2.17 7.06 11.36
N ALA A 84 -3.10 6.26 10.84
CA ALA A 84 -4.49 6.68 10.72
C ALA A 84 -5.00 7.19 12.07
N ASN A 85 -5.57 8.38 12.04
CA ASN A 85 -6.38 8.91 13.11
C ASN A 85 -7.60 8.04 13.20
N PHE A 86 -7.95 7.70 14.43
CA PHE A 86 -9.05 6.79 14.64
C PHE A 86 -10.37 7.36 14.10
N PHE A 87 -10.58 8.68 14.21
CA PHE A 87 -11.87 9.35 14.03
C PHE A 87 -11.69 10.73 13.38
N SER A 88 -12.64 11.15 12.53
CA SER A 88 -12.76 12.57 12.15
C SER A 88 -13.57 13.28 13.22
N ASP A 89 -13.10 14.44 13.66
CA ASP A 89 -13.76 15.29 14.67
C ASP A 89 -15.16 15.79 14.22
N ARG A 90 -15.46 15.67 12.93
CA ARG A 90 -16.65 16.25 12.31
C ARG A 90 -17.89 15.36 12.31
N LEU A 91 -17.76 14.04 12.16
CA LEU A 91 -18.93 13.21 11.83
C LEU A 91 -19.10 11.95 12.66
N TYR A 92 -18.01 11.33 13.14
CA TYR A 92 -18.10 10.05 13.84
C TYR A 92 -17.11 10.01 14.99
N SER A 93 -17.63 9.77 16.21
CA SER A 93 -16.81 9.65 17.41
C SER A 93 -16.13 8.28 17.50
N ARG A 94 -15.19 8.19 18.45
CA ARG A 94 -14.58 6.94 18.85
C ARG A 94 -15.57 5.83 19.09
N ASP A 95 -16.52 6.15 19.95
CA ASP A 95 -17.53 5.21 20.43
C ASP A 95 -18.42 4.74 19.28
N GLY A 96 -18.64 5.57 18.25
CA GLY A 96 -19.37 5.19 17.05
C GLY A 96 -18.69 4.07 16.26
N CYS A 97 -17.38 4.20 15.99
CA CYS A 97 -16.61 3.16 15.30
C CYS A 97 -16.50 1.87 16.13
N VAL A 98 -16.28 2.00 17.44
CA VAL A 98 -16.24 0.87 18.37
C VAL A 98 -17.58 0.13 18.40
N ALA A 99 -18.69 0.87 18.55
CA ALA A 99 -20.03 0.29 18.56
C ALA A 99 -20.35 -0.43 17.23
N MET A 100 -19.93 0.14 16.10
CA MET A 100 -20.11 -0.48 14.79
C MET A 100 -19.28 -1.76 14.64
N ALA A 101 -18.03 -1.76 15.09
CA ALA A 101 -17.20 -2.97 15.12
C ALA A 101 -17.87 -4.07 15.94
N ARG A 102 -18.43 -3.74 17.12
CA ARG A 102 -19.20 -4.68 17.95
C ARG A 102 -20.47 -5.19 17.24
N GLN A 103 -21.22 -4.30 16.59
CA GLN A 103 -22.43 -4.68 15.85
C GLN A 103 -22.14 -5.69 14.72
N LYS A 104 -20.96 -5.60 14.10
CA LYS A 104 -20.48 -6.54 13.08
C LYS A 104 -19.82 -7.81 13.67
N GLY A 105 -19.83 -7.98 14.99
CA GLY A 105 -19.19 -9.11 15.68
C GLY A 105 -17.65 -9.03 15.72
N ALA A 106 -17.07 -7.89 15.36
CA ALA A 106 -15.62 -7.67 15.33
C ALA A 106 -15.09 -7.25 16.72
N HIS A 107 -15.37 -8.05 17.76
CA HIS A 107 -15.07 -7.70 19.16
C HIS A 107 -13.59 -7.34 19.39
N LYS A 108 -12.66 -8.17 18.90
CA LYS A 108 -11.21 -7.88 19.01
C LYS A 108 -10.81 -6.57 18.35
N LEU A 109 -11.48 -6.19 17.27
CA LEU A 109 -11.23 -4.90 16.62
C LEU A 109 -11.81 -3.75 17.44
N ALA A 110 -12.98 -3.94 18.05
CA ALA A 110 -13.58 -2.95 18.94
C ALA A 110 -12.67 -2.68 20.15
N ASP A 111 -12.17 -3.72 20.82
CA ASP A 111 -11.27 -3.59 21.97
C ASP A 111 -9.97 -2.89 21.57
N LEU A 112 -9.44 -3.24 20.38
CA LEU A 112 -8.29 -2.57 19.80
C LEU A 112 -8.53 -1.07 19.58
N LEU A 113 -9.70 -0.68 19.07
CA LEU A 113 -10.09 0.72 18.82
C LEU A 113 -10.37 1.51 20.12
N GLU A 114 -10.71 0.83 21.22
CA GLU A 114 -10.87 1.44 22.56
C GLU A 114 -9.53 1.79 23.24
N SER A 115 -8.44 1.23 22.75
CA SER A 115 -7.09 1.53 23.21
C SER A 115 -6.39 2.59 22.36
N GLU A 116 -5.50 3.39 22.95
CA GLU A 116 -4.78 4.44 22.20
C GLU A 116 -3.78 3.86 21.19
N LEU A 117 -3.10 2.77 21.59
CA LEU A 117 -2.00 2.18 20.81
C LEU A 117 -2.43 0.97 20.00
N GLY A 118 -3.64 0.45 20.19
CA GLY A 118 -4.12 -0.74 19.49
C GLY A 118 -4.05 -0.61 17.97
N GLY A 119 -3.45 -1.62 17.33
CA GLY A 119 -3.20 -1.69 15.89
C GLY A 119 -2.11 -0.73 15.40
N ARG A 120 -1.57 0.13 16.27
CA ARG A 120 -0.51 1.08 15.90
C ARG A 120 0.85 0.44 16.00
N ARG A 121 1.77 1.02 15.23
CA ARG A 121 3.19 0.76 15.36
C ARG A 121 3.76 1.60 16.51
N CYS A 122 4.59 0.95 17.32
CA CYS A 122 5.21 1.52 18.50
C CYS A 122 6.71 1.22 18.52
N GLU A 123 7.44 2.02 19.28
CA GLU A 123 8.80 1.77 19.73
C GLU A 123 8.77 1.32 21.19
N ILE A 124 9.54 0.27 21.51
CA ILE A 124 9.68 -0.22 22.88
C ILE A 124 10.59 0.72 23.65
N VAL A 125 10.14 1.19 24.80
CA VAL A 125 10.87 2.11 25.68
C VAL A 125 10.82 1.64 27.13
N ASN A 126 11.80 2.06 27.93
CA ASN A 126 11.82 1.85 29.38
C ASN A 126 11.63 0.39 29.84
N LEU A 127 12.02 -0.60 29.04
CA LEU A 127 11.85 -2.02 29.37
C LEU A 127 13.05 -2.55 30.15
N SER A 128 12.98 -2.48 31.48
CA SER A 128 14.09 -2.89 32.36
C SER A 128 14.35 -4.40 32.38
N SER A 129 13.32 -5.23 32.15
CA SER A 129 13.44 -6.70 32.15
C SER A 129 14.23 -7.22 30.96
N ARG A 130 14.19 -6.51 29.83
CA ARG A 130 14.87 -6.83 28.57
C ARG A 130 15.39 -5.56 27.88
N PRO A 131 16.47 -4.95 28.41
CA PRO A 131 16.98 -3.67 27.91
C PRO A 131 17.38 -3.69 26.43
N GLU A 132 17.74 -4.86 25.89
CA GLU A 132 18.11 -5.07 24.50
C GLU A 132 16.96 -4.89 23.50
N LEU A 133 15.72 -4.82 23.98
CA LEU A 133 14.55 -4.54 23.17
C LEU A 133 14.23 -3.06 23.07
N ASN A 134 14.81 -2.20 23.91
CA ASN A 134 14.56 -0.76 23.84
C ASN A 134 15.03 -0.20 22.49
N GLY A 135 14.20 0.64 21.88
CA GLY A 135 14.41 1.19 20.54
C GLY A 135 13.91 0.30 19.40
N LYS A 136 13.58 -0.98 19.66
CA LYS A 136 12.99 -1.85 18.64
C LYS A 136 11.54 -1.48 18.36
N THR A 137 11.12 -1.69 17.11
CA THR A 137 9.75 -1.41 16.69
C THR A 137 8.87 -2.65 16.78
N CYS A 138 7.61 -2.43 17.11
CA CYS A 138 6.59 -3.47 17.25
C CYS A 138 5.22 -2.95 16.81
N VAL A 139 4.27 -3.85 16.62
CA VAL A 139 2.85 -3.51 16.39
C VAL A 139 2.04 -4.01 17.57
N ALA A 140 1.19 -3.16 18.14
CA ALA A 140 0.28 -3.55 19.21
C ALA A 140 -0.93 -4.30 18.64
N ASP A 141 -0.80 -5.61 18.50
CA ASP A 141 -1.79 -6.46 17.84
C ASP A 141 -3.07 -6.62 18.65
N GLU A 142 -3.00 -6.62 19.97
CA GLU A 142 -4.17 -6.81 20.82
C GLU A 142 -4.05 -5.91 22.04
N HIS A 143 -5.15 -5.29 22.43
CA HIS A 143 -5.29 -4.65 23.73
C HIS A 143 -6.00 -5.63 24.66
N LEU A 144 -5.50 -5.78 25.87
CA LEU A 144 -6.04 -6.62 26.93
C LEU A 144 -6.70 -5.72 27.97
N PRO A 145 -8.03 -5.49 27.90
CA PRO A 145 -8.68 -4.48 28.74
C PRO A 145 -8.56 -4.74 30.24
N ASP A 146 -8.55 -6.02 30.64
CA ASP A 146 -8.51 -6.43 32.06
C ASP A 146 -7.20 -6.06 32.75
N SER A 147 -6.06 -6.15 32.05
CA SER A 147 -4.74 -5.78 32.58
C SER A 147 -4.23 -4.43 32.07
N ASN A 148 -4.94 -3.83 31.10
CA ASN A 148 -4.50 -2.66 30.34
C ASN A 148 -3.12 -2.84 29.69
N GLU A 149 -2.83 -4.06 29.22
CA GLU A 149 -1.58 -4.39 28.52
C GLU A 149 -1.83 -4.57 27.02
N TYR A 150 -0.73 -4.61 26.27
CA TYR A 150 -0.75 -4.86 24.83
C TYR A 150 0.01 -6.14 24.51
N LYS A 151 -0.62 -7.02 23.74
CA LYS A 151 0.13 -8.04 23.01
C LYS A 151 0.73 -7.38 21.79
N VAL A 152 2.05 -7.31 21.74
CA VAL A 152 2.79 -6.72 20.63
C VAL A 152 3.55 -7.78 19.85
N THR A 153 3.73 -7.58 18.55
CA THR A 153 4.65 -8.38 17.73
C THR A 153 5.82 -7.52 17.28
N LEU A 154 7.04 -7.97 17.53
CA LEU A 154 8.26 -7.31 17.04
C LEU A 154 8.31 -7.33 15.52
N GLU A 155 8.81 -6.25 14.93
CA GLU A 155 8.98 -6.11 13.49
C GLU A 155 10.31 -6.67 12.99
N THR A 156 10.66 -7.83 13.50
CA THR A 156 11.81 -8.61 13.08
C THR A 156 11.33 -9.83 12.29
N LYS A 157 12.21 -10.49 11.55
CA LYS A 157 11.87 -11.76 10.87
C LYS A 157 11.34 -12.84 11.82
N SER A 158 11.78 -12.83 13.08
CA SER A 158 11.32 -13.78 14.11
C SER A 158 9.86 -13.56 14.53
N LYS A 159 9.30 -12.35 14.31
CA LYS A 159 7.94 -11.98 14.72
C LYS A 159 7.64 -12.38 16.17
N GLU A 160 8.60 -12.13 17.07
CA GLU A 160 8.46 -12.43 18.49
C GLU A 160 7.29 -11.65 19.09
N ALA A 161 6.39 -12.34 19.79
CA ALA A 161 5.27 -11.74 20.48
C ALA A 161 5.58 -11.51 21.95
N LEU A 162 5.23 -10.34 22.48
CA LEU A 162 5.44 -9.92 23.86
C LEU A 162 4.15 -9.36 24.44
N VAL A 163 4.04 -9.34 25.77
CA VAL A 163 3.00 -8.58 26.48
C VAL A 163 3.69 -7.43 27.19
N LEU A 164 3.28 -6.20 26.88
CA LEU A 164 3.91 -4.98 27.38
C LEU A 164 2.87 -4.01 27.94
N SER A 165 3.26 -3.31 28.99
CA SER A 165 2.46 -2.22 29.54
C SER A 165 2.47 -1.00 28.59
N PRO A 166 1.48 -0.09 28.69
CA PRO A 166 1.45 1.14 27.90
C PRO A 166 2.70 2.01 28.13
N ASP A 167 3.24 2.01 29.36
CA ASP A 167 4.44 2.78 29.73
C ASP A 167 5.71 2.29 29.01
N ASN A 168 5.67 1.07 28.46
CA ASN A 168 6.75 0.50 27.67
C ASN A 168 6.61 0.75 26.17
N LEU A 169 5.59 1.47 25.74
CA LEU A 169 5.28 1.67 24.33
C LEU A 169 5.16 3.15 24.01
N LYS A 170 5.93 3.59 23.02
CA LYS A 170 5.81 4.93 22.44
C LYS A 170 5.29 4.82 21.02
N ARG A 171 4.19 5.50 20.69
CA ARG A 171 3.65 5.54 19.31
C ARG A 171 4.74 5.99 18.32
N ARG A 172 4.90 5.23 17.25
CA ARG A 172 5.83 5.49 16.14
C ARG A 172 5.20 4.96 14.86
N ASP A 173 4.38 5.79 14.22
CA ASP A 173 3.66 5.40 13.00
C ASP A 173 4.61 5.16 11.82
N ARG A 174 4.18 4.35 10.87
CA ARG A 174 4.94 4.14 9.63
C ARG A 174 4.99 5.39 8.78
N THR A 175 6.10 5.56 8.08
CA THR A 175 6.28 6.55 7.02
C THR A 175 6.91 5.87 5.79
N PRO A 176 6.89 6.50 4.61
CA PRO A 176 7.60 5.98 3.45
C PRO A 176 9.08 5.65 3.72
N GLN A 177 9.75 6.43 4.59
CA GLN A 177 11.15 6.22 4.96
C GLN A 177 11.33 5.29 6.17
N ASP A 178 10.29 5.06 6.98
CA ASP A 178 10.31 4.27 8.22
C ASP A 178 9.12 3.31 8.26
N CYS A 179 9.03 2.42 7.27
CA CYS A 179 7.86 1.56 7.06
C CYS A 179 7.96 0.19 7.77
N GLY A 180 9.15 -0.23 8.23
CA GLY A 180 9.39 -1.51 8.94
C GLY A 180 9.31 -2.78 8.07
N TYR A 181 8.72 -2.68 6.88
CA TYR A 181 8.72 -3.69 5.82
C TYR A 181 8.58 -2.99 4.47
N TYR A 182 8.90 -3.67 3.37
CA TYR A 182 8.72 -3.08 2.04
C TYR A 182 8.01 -4.04 1.09
N ILE A 183 6.97 -3.58 0.41
CA ILE A 183 6.31 -4.34 -0.66
C ILE A 183 6.72 -3.78 -2.02
N GLU A 184 7.06 -4.69 -2.94
CA GLU A 184 7.29 -4.42 -4.36
C GLU A 184 6.25 -5.14 -5.21
N PHE A 185 5.88 -4.54 -6.33
CA PHE A 185 5.10 -5.20 -7.36
C PHE A 185 5.96 -5.38 -8.62
N LYS A 186 6.36 -6.62 -8.91
CA LYS A 186 7.24 -6.95 -10.03
C LYS A 186 6.68 -8.13 -10.80
N ASN A 187 6.61 -8.01 -12.13
CA ASN A 187 6.13 -9.06 -13.03
C ASN A 187 4.76 -9.65 -12.63
N GLY A 188 3.83 -8.79 -12.22
CA GLY A 188 2.49 -9.22 -11.80
C GLY A 188 2.42 -9.88 -10.43
N ARG A 189 3.51 -9.91 -9.66
CA ARG A 189 3.57 -10.51 -8.33
C ARG A 189 3.95 -9.48 -7.27
N THR A 190 3.32 -9.62 -6.11
CA THR A 190 3.67 -8.87 -4.91
C THR A 190 4.82 -9.59 -4.18
N ILE A 191 5.90 -8.88 -3.93
CA ILE A 191 7.07 -9.36 -3.17
C ILE A 191 7.11 -8.56 -1.87
N ARG A 192 7.13 -9.26 -0.73
CA ARG A 192 7.26 -8.66 0.59
C ARG A 192 8.68 -8.86 1.11
N HIS A 193 9.32 -7.76 1.48
CA HIS A 193 10.62 -7.71 2.13
C HIS A 193 10.42 -7.46 3.61
N ASP A 194 10.75 -8.45 4.43
CA ASP A 194 10.81 -8.35 5.89
C ASP A 194 12.29 -8.25 6.32
N PHE A 195 12.56 -7.49 7.39
CA PHE A 195 13.91 -7.13 7.82
C PHE A 195 14.20 -7.64 9.22
N ASP A 196 15.49 -7.79 9.56
CA ASP A 196 15.91 -8.19 10.91
C ASP A 196 15.92 -7.01 11.88
N SER A 197 16.06 -5.79 11.35
CA SER A 197 15.98 -4.54 12.09
C SER A 197 15.24 -3.46 11.29
N ASN A 198 14.80 -2.42 11.98
CA ASN A 198 14.19 -1.27 11.33
C ASN A 198 15.23 -0.49 10.50
N GLU A 199 16.47 -0.44 10.97
CA GLU A 199 17.59 0.22 10.30
C GLU A 199 17.90 -0.43 8.94
N ASP A 200 17.81 -1.75 8.85
CA ASP A 200 17.96 -2.47 7.57
C ASP A 200 16.86 -2.09 6.59
N CYS A 201 15.62 -1.95 7.07
CA CYS A 201 14.49 -1.51 6.25
C CYS A 201 14.72 -0.09 5.73
N GLN A 202 15.13 0.83 6.60
CA GLN A 202 15.44 2.21 6.23
C GLN A 202 16.59 2.29 5.22
N ALA A 203 17.64 1.49 5.39
CA ALA A 203 18.76 1.40 4.48
C ALA A 203 18.34 0.89 3.09
N PHE A 204 17.47 -0.12 3.05
CA PHE A 204 16.90 -0.66 1.82
C PHE A 204 16.07 0.40 1.08
N VAL A 205 15.15 1.08 1.77
CA VAL A 205 14.34 2.17 1.19
C VAL A 205 15.22 3.31 0.68
N ALA A 206 16.23 3.72 1.46
CA ALA A 206 17.16 4.76 1.05
C ALA A 206 17.96 4.37 -0.21
N ALA A 207 18.30 3.09 -0.38
CA ALA A 207 18.97 2.59 -1.58
C ALA A 207 18.07 2.64 -2.82
N LEU A 208 16.77 2.30 -2.68
CA LEU A 208 15.81 2.41 -3.76
C LEU A 208 15.64 3.86 -4.23
N ASN A 209 15.48 4.79 -3.29
CA ASN A 209 15.32 6.22 -3.62
C ASN A 209 16.57 6.79 -4.32
N ARG A 210 17.78 6.32 -3.97
CA ARG A 210 19.03 6.67 -4.67
C ARG A 210 19.07 6.17 -6.11
N ASN A 211 18.57 4.96 -6.36
CA ASN A 211 18.50 4.41 -7.71
C ASN A 211 17.44 5.11 -8.56
N GLU A 212 16.34 5.59 -7.97
CA GLU A 212 15.36 6.44 -8.66
C GLU A 212 15.89 7.86 -8.97
N THR A 213 16.83 8.37 -8.17
CA THR A 213 17.50 9.67 -8.40
C THR A 213 18.70 9.57 -9.34
N GLN A 214 19.21 8.37 -9.66
CA GLN A 214 20.02 8.23 -10.85
C GLN A 214 19.15 8.55 -12.05
N PRO A 215 19.61 9.39 -13.00
CA PRO A 215 18.81 9.70 -14.18
C PRO A 215 18.47 8.37 -14.85
N ALA A 216 17.17 8.05 -14.89
CA ALA A 216 16.60 6.92 -15.62
C ALA A 216 17.40 6.76 -16.91
N VAL A 217 18.00 5.58 -17.11
CA VAL A 217 18.87 5.22 -18.25
C VAL A 217 18.67 6.23 -19.36
N THR A 218 19.58 7.22 -19.43
CA THR A 218 19.42 8.28 -20.43
C THR A 218 19.29 7.61 -21.78
N LYS A 219 18.44 8.11 -22.68
CA LYS A 219 18.35 7.56 -24.05
C LYS A 219 19.73 7.41 -24.70
N GLU A 220 20.70 8.21 -24.28
CA GLU A 220 22.12 8.13 -24.68
C GLU A 220 22.88 6.94 -24.08
N ALA A 221 22.56 6.47 -22.88
CA ALA A 221 23.14 5.26 -22.30
C ALA A 221 22.54 4.00 -22.95
N GLU A 222 21.24 4.01 -23.25
CA GLU A 222 20.56 2.94 -23.99
C GLU A 222 21.07 2.88 -25.44
N ALA A 223 21.16 4.02 -26.13
CA ALA A 223 21.72 4.11 -27.48
C ALA A 223 23.20 3.69 -27.55
N ARG A 224 24.00 4.01 -26.53
CA ARG A 224 25.40 3.54 -26.45
C ARG A 224 25.50 2.04 -26.25
N ALA A 225 24.60 1.45 -25.45
CA ALA A 225 24.55 0.01 -25.26
C ALA A 225 24.09 -0.72 -26.54
N GLU A 226 23.09 -0.18 -27.24
CA GLU A 226 22.65 -0.70 -28.55
C GLU A 226 23.74 -0.57 -29.62
N GLN A 227 24.44 0.56 -29.68
CA GLN A 227 25.55 0.76 -30.61
C GLN A 227 26.70 -0.19 -30.33
N ALA A 228 27.09 -0.37 -29.07
CA ALA A 228 28.13 -1.32 -28.68
C ALA A 228 27.75 -2.78 -29.00
N ALA A 229 26.46 -3.13 -28.86
CA ALA A 229 25.96 -4.44 -29.25
C ALA A 229 25.99 -4.64 -30.77
N ALA A 230 25.63 -3.60 -31.55
CA ALA A 230 25.69 -3.64 -33.01
C ALA A 230 27.14 -3.75 -33.54
N GLU A 231 28.08 -3.04 -32.93
CA GLU A 231 29.52 -3.12 -33.27
C GLU A 231 30.10 -4.51 -32.97
N LEU A 232 29.73 -5.11 -31.83
CA LEU A 232 30.13 -6.49 -31.51
C LEU A 232 29.57 -7.53 -32.50
N LEU A 233 28.32 -7.37 -32.94
CA LEU A 233 27.72 -8.24 -33.95
C LEU A 233 28.43 -8.12 -35.31
N ALA A 234 28.84 -6.90 -35.67
CA ALA A 234 29.61 -6.64 -36.88
C ALA A 234 31.04 -7.22 -36.80
N GLU A 235 31.72 -7.11 -35.65
CA GLU A 235 33.03 -7.75 -35.43
C GLU A 235 32.96 -9.28 -35.47
N LEU A 236 31.84 -9.87 -35.02
CA LEU A 236 31.60 -11.32 -35.09
C LEU A 236 31.18 -11.79 -36.50
N GLY A 237 31.06 -10.88 -37.47
CA GLY A 237 30.75 -11.20 -38.87
C GLY A 237 29.35 -11.77 -39.10
N ILE A 238 28.40 -11.46 -38.21
CA ILE A 238 26.99 -11.88 -38.35
C ILE A 238 26.24 -10.79 -39.11
N ASP A 239 26.56 -10.62 -40.39
CA ASP A 239 25.77 -9.77 -41.30
C ASP A 239 24.46 -10.49 -41.66
N ASP A 240 23.34 -9.91 -41.22
CA ASP A 240 21.94 -10.13 -41.62
C ASP A 240 21.58 -11.51 -42.22
N ILE A 241 20.91 -12.35 -41.43
CA ILE A 241 20.06 -13.42 -41.97
C ILE A 241 18.87 -12.75 -42.68
N PRO A 242 18.68 -12.94 -43.99
CA PRO A 242 17.61 -12.27 -44.72
C PRO A 242 16.25 -12.88 -44.34
N GLU A 243 15.27 -12.01 -44.06
CA GLU A 243 13.85 -12.38 -44.03
C GLU A 243 13.47 -13.03 -45.37
N LYS A 244 13.33 -14.36 -45.38
CA LYS A 244 12.65 -15.09 -46.45
C LYS A 244 11.26 -15.50 -45.98
N SER A 245 10.26 -14.77 -46.47
CA SER A 245 8.90 -15.29 -46.64
C SER A 245 8.88 -16.53 -47.56
N PRO A 246 7.99 -17.51 -47.32
CA PRO A 246 7.46 -18.36 -48.37
C PRO A 246 5.96 -18.16 -48.61
N SER A 247 5.60 -18.39 -49.87
CA SER A 247 4.36 -18.06 -50.57
C SER A 247 3.15 -18.99 -50.30
N GLY A 248 1.95 -18.44 -50.49
CA GLY A 248 0.93 -19.07 -51.36
C GLY A 248 -0.28 -19.72 -50.70
N GLY A 249 -1.42 -19.01 -50.69
CA GLY A 249 -2.73 -19.57 -50.40
C GLY A 249 -3.83 -18.51 -50.45
N GLN A 250 -4.56 -18.44 -51.57
CA GLN A 250 -5.64 -17.50 -51.83
C GLN A 250 -6.80 -17.60 -50.83
N VAL A 251 -7.56 -16.49 -50.68
CA VAL A 251 -9.05 -16.40 -50.73
C VAL A 251 -9.66 -15.44 -49.68
N LYS A 252 -10.09 -14.29 -50.23
CA LYS A 252 -11.29 -13.45 -49.94
C LYS A 252 -11.40 -12.65 -48.62
N LYS A 253 -11.27 -11.34 -48.80
CA LYS A 253 -11.84 -10.24 -47.98
C LYS A 253 -13.33 -10.45 -47.71
N ALA A 254 -13.72 -10.50 -46.43
CA ALA A 254 -15.10 -10.25 -46.01
C ALA A 254 -15.39 -8.74 -46.08
N LYS A 255 -16.31 -8.36 -46.96
CA LYS A 255 -16.82 -6.98 -47.10
C LYS A 255 -17.77 -6.65 -45.94
N LYS A 256 -17.56 -5.48 -45.33
CA LYS A 256 -18.55 -4.73 -44.55
C LYS A 256 -19.90 -4.68 -45.30
N ARG A 257 -20.98 -5.12 -44.66
CA ARG A 257 -22.34 -4.75 -45.04
C ARG A 257 -22.82 -3.60 -44.15
N LYS A 258 -23.05 -2.44 -44.78
CA LYS A 258 -23.91 -1.38 -44.25
C LYS A 258 -25.35 -1.92 -44.19
N VAL A 259 -26.01 -1.75 -43.06
CA VAL A 259 -27.46 -1.95 -42.92
C VAL A 259 -28.11 -0.57 -43.08
N ASP A 260 -28.79 -0.37 -44.21
CA ASP A 260 -29.64 0.78 -44.45
C ASP A 260 -31.08 0.50 -43.99
N LYS A 261 -31.68 1.51 -43.34
CA LYS A 261 -33.09 1.59 -42.95
C LYS A 261 -34.00 1.66 -44.18
N LYS A 262 -35.12 0.91 -44.20
CA LYS A 262 -36.49 1.46 -44.42
C LYS A 262 -37.61 0.42 -44.37
N LYS A 263 -38.62 0.77 -43.55
CA LYS A 263 -40.09 0.67 -43.74
C LYS A 263 -40.72 -0.69 -44.08
N MET A 264 -41.61 -1.13 -43.19
CA MET A 264 -42.91 -1.66 -43.60
C MET A 264 -44.02 -0.88 -42.88
N LYS A 265 -44.95 -0.39 -43.69
CA LYS A 265 -46.24 0.20 -43.35
C LYS A 265 -47.27 -0.79 -43.91
N ASN A 266 -48.41 -0.86 -43.22
CA ASN A 266 -49.62 -1.63 -43.48
C ASN A 266 -49.59 -3.08 -42.99
#